data_AF-A0A4S4KKF5-F1
#
_entry.id   AF-A0A4S4KKF5-F1
#
_cell.length_a   1.000
_cell.length_b   1.000
_cell.length_c   1.000
_cell.angle_alpha   90.00
_cell.angle_beta   90.00
_cell.angle_gamma   90.00
#
_symmetry.space_group_name_H-M   'P 1'
#
loop_
_entity.id
_entity.type
_entity.pdbx_description
1 polymer ?
#
loop_
_entity_poly.entity_id
_entity_poly.type
_entity_poly.pdbx_seq_one_letter_code
_entity_poly.pdbx_strand_id
1 'polypeptide(L)'
;MSSSPQSTAPPSFEAAIFSSGKHPSPATPTEKITVEAKAKSFDDTSEKTAVSTTSSAKASPSPSIHEVDTEKAERSLADDDKALAQYLVPTLPKGVKTARKKPASLWIRFRVWYNPYRMLFTFVFTLNMVGIFLACIHHFPYAEHHGAALALGNIVSAVACRNELFLRYLFWVIVKVFQKWTPLWVRIFWTGFLQHIGGIHAGSAASGVAWFIFIVVRSFQNHVAKHTPKIVLGWGVITVATCAITMFAAAPWIRANHHNVFERHHRFAGWTAVAFVWIFVCVTDAVSAEGGFTGSGRRLADAQEFWYSLFITILIAIPWFTVRKVPVEITT
;
A
#
# COMPACT_ATOMS: atom_id res chain seq x y z
N MET A 1 4.60 0.64 74.84
CA MET A 1 4.67 -0.84 74.72
C MET A 1 4.88 -1.18 73.26
N SER A 2 5.96 -1.91 73.02
CA SER A 2 6.59 -2.20 71.73
C SER A 2 5.95 -3.41 71.06
N SER A 3 5.70 -3.35 69.75
CA SER A 3 5.97 -4.47 68.82
C SER A 3 5.64 -4.12 67.37
N SER A 4 6.67 -3.97 66.54
CA SER A 4 6.69 -4.34 65.12
C SER A 4 7.70 -5.49 64.97
N PRO A 5 7.83 -6.17 63.82
CA PRO A 5 6.83 -6.71 62.90
C PRO A 5 7.11 -8.22 62.63
N GLN A 6 6.18 -8.98 62.04
CA GLN A 6 6.49 -10.30 61.47
C GLN A 6 6.25 -10.33 59.96
N SER A 7 7.35 -10.62 59.26
CA SER A 7 7.51 -10.92 57.85
C SER A 7 6.99 -12.33 57.54
N THR A 8 6.22 -12.48 56.47
CA THR A 8 5.89 -13.80 55.90
C THR A 8 6.27 -13.83 54.42
N ALA A 9 7.34 -14.58 54.14
CA ALA A 9 7.81 -14.93 52.81
C ALA A 9 6.94 -16.06 52.18
N PRO A 10 6.95 -16.23 50.84
CA PRO A 10 6.16 -17.25 50.14
C PRO A 10 6.82 -18.65 50.20
N PRO A 11 6.05 -19.74 50.01
CA PRO A 11 6.60 -21.09 50.04
C PRO A 11 7.39 -21.44 48.77
N SER A 12 8.55 -22.05 49.00
CA SER A 12 9.45 -22.71 48.07
C SER A 12 8.85 -24.00 47.51
N PHE A 13 9.01 -24.24 46.21
CA PHE A 13 8.80 -25.55 45.58
C PHE A 13 10.15 -26.16 45.23
N GLU A 14 10.47 -27.32 45.85
CA GLU A 14 11.65 -28.12 45.60
C GLU A 14 11.55 -28.91 44.28
N ALA A 15 12.72 -29.11 43.68
CA ALA A 15 12.97 -29.78 42.43
C ALA A 15 12.96 -31.32 42.55
N ALA A 16 12.48 -32.00 41.50
CA ALA A 16 12.77 -33.40 41.26
C ALA A 16 13.90 -33.53 40.22
N ILE A 17 14.97 -34.18 40.66
CA ILE A 17 16.18 -34.55 39.95
C ILE A 17 15.91 -35.77 39.07
N PHE A 18 16.40 -35.78 37.82
CA PHE A 18 16.83 -37.01 37.15
C PHE A 18 18.17 -36.78 36.44
N SER A 19 19.08 -37.71 36.65
CA SER A 19 20.52 -37.62 36.42
C SER A 19 20.97 -38.40 35.19
N SER A 20 21.90 -37.79 34.46
CA SER A 20 23.11 -38.33 33.78
C SER A 20 23.01 -39.37 32.65
N GLY A 21 23.72 -39.08 31.55
CA GLY A 21 24.13 -40.12 30.61
C GLY A 21 24.84 -39.68 29.32
N LYS A 22 26.06 -39.12 29.44
CA LYS A 22 27.23 -39.23 28.53
C LYS A 22 27.10 -38.97 27.00
N HIS A 23 27.79 -37.92 26.54
CA HIS A 23 28.46 -37.86 25.24
C HIS A 23 29.63 -38.86 25.18
N PRO A 24 29.95 -39.42 24.00
CA PRO A 24 31.12 -38.93 23.27
C PRO A 24 30.94 -38.91 21.73
N SER A 25 31.85 -38.20 21.06
CA SER A 25 32.16 -38.22 19.63
C SER A 25 33.69 -38.44 19.52
N PRO A 26 34.33 -38.77 18.38
CA PRO A 26 33.88 -39.31 17.09
C PRO A 26 34.62 -40.62 16.71
N ALA A 27 34.15 -41.35 15.68
CA ALA A 27 34.97 -42.34 14.98
C ALA A 27 34.56 -42.44 13.50
N THR A 28 35.51 -42.14 12.61
CA THR A 28 35.50 -42.52 11.19
C THR A 28 35.94 -44.00 11.09
N PRO A 29 35.38 -44.80 10.16
CA PRO A 29 36.19 -45.21 9.02
C PRO A 29 35.43 -45.35 7.67
N THR A 30 36.09 -44.85 6.63
CA THR A 30 36.37 -45.44 5.30
C THR A 30 35.35 -46.35 4.56
N GLU A 31 35.11 -45.95 3.30
CA GLU A 31 34.96 -46.78 2.08
C GLU A 31 33.64 -47.55 1.79
N LYS A 32 32.89 -47.08 0.78
CA LYS A 32 33.00 -47.60 -0.60
C LYS A 32 32.14 -46.79 -1.59
N ILE A 33 32.78 -46.51 -2.73
CA ILE A 33 32.24 -45.88 -3.93
C ILE A 33 31.30 -46.86 -4.64
N THR A 34 30.13 -46.41 -5.09
CA THR A 34 29.56 -46.87 -6.37
C THR A 34 28.78 -45.72 -7.01
N VAL A 35 29.39 -45.14 -8.04
CA VAL A 35 28.77 -44.21 -8.98
C VAL A 35 28.12 -45.05 -10.08
N GLU A 36 26.79 -45.06 -10.17
CA GLU A 36 26.12 -45.52 -11.39
C GLU A 36 25.87 -44.31 -12.30
N ALA A 37 26.73 -44.21 -13.31
CA ALA A 37 26.49 -43.43 -14.52
C ALA A 37 25.48 -44.19 -15.40
N LYS A 38 24.45 -43.51 -15.89
CA LYS A 38 23.65 -43.99 -17.03
C LYS A 38 23.65 -42.96 -18.14
N ALA A 39 24.58 -43.14 -19.07
CA ALA A 39 24.54 -42.57 -20.39
C ALA A 39 23.40 -43.21 -21.21
N LYS A 40 22.72 -42.42 -22.04
CA LYS A 40 22.07 -42.90 -23.26
C LYS A 40 22.16 -41.80 -24.32
N SER A 41 22.94 -42.08 -25.36
CA SER A 41 22.98 -41.34 -26.62
C SER A 41 22.09 -42.02 -27.67
N PHE A 42 21.54 -41.18 -28.55
CA PHE A 42 21.30 -41.33 -30.00
C PHE A 42 20.32 -42.39 -30.55
N ASP A 43 19.26 -41.90 -31.19
CA ASP A 43 18.97 -41.97 -32.66
C ASP A 43 17.74 -41.06 -32.91
N ASP A 44 17.78 -39.98 -33.69
CA ASP A 44 17.90 -39.83 -35.15
C ASP A 44 16.72 -40.44 -35.95
N THR A 45 15.76 -39.59 -36.34
CA THR A 45 14.88 -39.87 -37.48
C THR A 45 14.40 -38.57 -38.12
N SER A 46 14.75 -38.46 -39.40
CA SER A 46 14.39 -37.47 -40.39
C SER A 46 12.87 -37.34 -40.59
N GLU A 47 12.37 -36.10 -40.69
CA GLU A 47 11.29 -35.80 -41.63
C GLU A 47 11.47 -34.39 -42.21
N LYS A 48 11.61 -34.35 -43.54
CA LYS A 48 11.79 -33.17 -44.38
C LYS A 48 10.45 -32.48 -44.60
N THR A 49 10.38 -31.17 -44.36
CA THR A 49 9.59 -30.27 -45.23
C THR A 49 10.26 -28.91 -45.33
N ALA A 50 10.75 -28.61 -46.53
CA ALA A 50 11.27 -27.32 -46.94
C ALA A 50 10.13 -26.34 -47.23
N VAL A 51 10.21 -25.10 -46.73
CA VAL A 51 9.80 -23.91 -47.50
C VAL A 51 10.70 -22.74 -47.10
N SER A 52 11.41 -22.26 -48.11
CA SER A 52 12.23 -21.06 -48.14
C SER A 52 11.41 -19.78 -47.91
N THR A 53 11.95 -18.80 -47.18
CA THR A 53 12.03 -17.40 -47.65
C THR A 53 12.87 -16.57 -46.68
N THR A 54 14.00 -16.12 -47.21
CA THR A 54 14.87 -15.06 -46.70
C THR A 54 14.16 -13.70 -46.64
N SER A 55 14.35 -12.96 -45.54
CA SER A 55 14.29 -11.50 -45.57
C SER A 55 15.31 -10.92 -44.57
N SER A 56 16.25 -10.17 -45.13
CA SER A 56 17.37 -9.50 -44.47
C SER A 56 16.88 -8.21 -43.80
N ALA A 57 17.03 -8.10 -42.48
CA ALA A 57 16.80 -6.86 -41.75
C ALA A 57 18.12 -6.07 -41.67
N LYS A 58 18.27 -5.05 -42.53
CA LYS A 58 19.33 -4.02 -42.42
C LYS A 58 19.09 -3.19 -41.15
N ALA A 59 20.10 -3.10 -40.29
CA ALA A 59 20.16 -2.15 -39.19
C ALA A 59 20.55 -0.75 -39.70
N SER A 60 19.88 0.30 -39.21
CA SER A 60 20.23 1.71 -39.45
C SER A 60 20.73 2.38 -38.16
N PRO A 61 21.63 3.37 -38.24
CA PRO A 61 22.38 3.90 -37.09
C PRO A 61 21.65 5.03 -36.34
N SER A 62 21.94 5.18 -35.05
CA SER A 62 21.44 6.27 -34.18
C SER A 62 22.05 7.63 -34.53
N PRO A 63 21.28 8.74 -34.50
CA PRO A 63 21.84 10.08 -34.67
C PRO A 63 22.25 10.71 -33.33
N SER A 64 23.42 11.37 -33.34
CA SER A 64 23.96 12.22 -32.28
C SER A 64 23.27 13.57 -32.21
N ILE A 65 23.13 14.11 -30.99
CA ILE A 65 22.43 15.35 -30.67
C ILE A 65 23.37 16.55 -30.90
N HIS A 66 23.05 17.43 -31.84
CA HIS A 66 23.56 18.80 -31.90
C HIS A 66 22.48 19.77 -32.41
N GLU A 67 22.41 20.92 -31.73
CA GLU A 67 21.64 22.16 -31.96
C GLU A 67 20.28 22.08 -32.67
N VAL A 68 19.23 22.35 -31.90
CA VAL A 68 17.83 22.39 -32.35
C VAL A 68 17.52 23.81 -32.85
N ASP A 69 17.59 24.00 -34.16
CA ASP A 69 16.91 25.09 -34.85
C ASP A 69 15.39 24.93 -34.68
N THR A 70 14.71 25.98 -34.21
CA THR A 70 13.27 25.98 -33.90
C THR A 70 12.39 25.69 -35.13
N GLU A 71 12.82 26.04 -36.35
CA GLU A 71 12.11 25.67 -37.58
C GLU A 71 12.30 24.19 -37.97
N LYS A 72 13.40 23.56 -37.55
CA LYS A 72 13.65 22.12 -37.77
C LYS A 72 12.84 21.26 -36.79
N ALA A 73 12.57 21.78 -35.60
CA ALA A 73 11.73 21.12 -34.61
C ALA A 73 10.27 20.99 -35.07
N GLU A 74 9.67 22.04 -35.65
CA GLU A 74 8.30 21.98 -36.20
C GLU A 74 8.19 21.01 -37.39
N ARG A 75 9.22 20.97 -38.24
CA ARG A 75 9.30 19.99 -39.34
C ARG A 75 9.42 18.56 -38.83
N SER A 76 10.17 18.33 -37.74
CA SER A 76 10.31 17.01 -37.12
C SER A 76 9.02 16.54 -36.45
N LEU A 77 8.24 17.45 -35.84
CA LEU A 77 6.95 17.11 -35.24
C LEU A 77 5.90 16.78 -36.32
N ALA A 78 5.89 17.53 -37.44
CA ALA A 78 5.01 17.23 -38.56
C ALA A 78 5.36 15.91 -39.27
N ASP A 79 6.65 15.58 -39.35
CA ASP A 79 7.11 14.28 -39.86
C ASP A 79 6.86 13.14 -38.87
N ASP A 80 6.98 13.37 -37.56
CA ASP A 80 6.66 12.40 -36.51
C ASP A 80 5.15 12.13 -36.42
N ASP A 81 4.30 13.15 -36.59
CA ASP A 81 2.84 13.00 -36.69
C ASP A 81 2.42 12.26 -37.96
N LYS A 82 3.11 12.50 -39.09
CA LYS A 82 2.93 11.70 -40.32
C LYS A 82 3.41 10.27 -40.15
N ALA A 83 4.53 10.05 -39.45
CA ALA A 83 5.08 8.73 -39.17
C ALA A 83 4.18 7.93 -38.20
N LEU A 84 3.56 8.60 -37.22
CA LEU A 84 2.56 8.01 -36.33
C LEU A 84 1.23 7.74 -37.04
N ALA A 85 0.82 8.59 -37.98
CA ALA A 85 -0.35 8.35 -38.83
C ALA A 85 -0.15 7.14 -39.78
N GLN A 86 1.08 6.88 -40.20
CA GLN A 86 1.46 5.68 -40.97
C GLN A 86 1.79 4.47 -40.10
N TYR A 87 1.87 4.62 -38.77
CA TYR A 87 1.97 3.50 -37.86
C TYR A 87 0.60 2.83 -37.75
N LEU A 88 0.30 2.00 -38.75
CA LEU A 88 -0.70 0.95 -38.63
C LEU A 88 -0.26 0.07 -37.47
N VAL A 89 -0.84 0.31 -36.27
CA VAL A 89 -0.75 -0.63 -35.16
C VAL A 89 -1.04 -2.00 -35.77
N PRO A 90 -0.09 -2.97 -35.72
CA PRO A 90 -0.32 -4.28 -36.28
C PRO A 90 -1.57 -4.83 -35.62
N THR A 91 -2.70 -4.78 -36.34
CA THR A 91 -3.95 -5.30 -35.84
C THR A 91 -3.76 -6.80 -35.88
N LEU A 92 -3.59 -7.39 -34.70
CA LEU A 92 -3.59 -8.84 -34.57
C LEU A 92 -4.83 -9.35 -35.34
N PRO A 93 -4.68 -10.37 -36.23
CA PRO A 93 -5.78 -10.94 -36.96
C PRO A 93 -6.95 -11.20 -36.00
N LYS A 94 -8.07 -10.51 -36.25
CA LYS A 94 -9.25 -10.56 -35.40
C LYS A 94 -9.71 -12.02 -35.35
N GLY A 95 -9.51 -12.69 -34.22
CA GLY A 95 -10.09 -14.02 -33.99
C GLY A 95 -9.12 -15.16 -33.65
N VAL A 96 -7.80 -15.00 -33.69
CA VAL A 96 -6.93 -16.05 -33.13
C VAL A 96 -6.78 -15.84 -31.63
N LYS A 97 -7.81 -16.22 -30.87
CA LYS A 97 -7.62 -16.50 -29.45
C LYS A 97 -6.64 -17.66 -29.40
N THR A 98 -5.38 -17.39 -29.06
CA THR A 98 -4.44 -18.40 -28.59
C THR A 98 -4.93 -18.86 -27.21
N ALA A 99 -6.08 -19.53 -27.20
CA ALA A 99 -6.61 -20.20 -26.03
C ALA A 99 -5.56 -21.24 -25.66
N ARG A 100 -4.93 -21.03 -24.50
CA ARG A 100 -3.91 -21.94 -23.99
C ARG A 100 -4.55 -23.33 -23.92
N LYS A 101 -4.02 -24.29 -24.69
CA LYS A 101 -4.57 -25.65 -24.82
C LYS A 101 -4.71 -26.37 -23.47
N LYS A 102 -3.96 -25.95 -22.45
CA LYS A 102 -4.05 -26.44 -21.07
C LYS A 102 -4.46 -25.29 -20.14
N PRO A 103 -5.39 -25.53 -19.19
CA PRO A 103 -5.69 -24.55 -18.16
C PRO A 103 -4.41 -24.17 -17.43
N ALA A 104 -4.22 -22.87 -17.15
CA ALA A 104 -3.08 -22.43 -16.34
C ALA A 104 -3.10 -23.13 -14.98
N SER A 105 -1.93 -23.60 -14.53
CA SER A 105 -1.74 -24.18 -13.19
C SER A 105 -2.31 -23.26 -12.10
N LEU A 106 -2.81 -23.86 -11.02
CA LEU A 106 -3.30 -23.15 -9.84
C LEU A 106 -2.29 -22.11 -9.33
N TRP A 107 -1.00 -22.44 -9.35
CA TRP A 107 0.07 -21.51 -8.94
C TRP A 107 0.16 -20.28 -9.85
N ILE A 108 0.01 -20.46 -11.17
CA ILE A 108 0.02 -19.34 -12.12
C ILE A 108 -1.22 -18.46 -11.91
N ARG A 109 -2.40 -19.08 -11.70
CA ARG A 109 -3.63 -18.35 -11.39
C ARG A 109 -3.48 -17.54 -10.10
N PHE A 110 -2.90 -18.15 -9.06
CA PHE A 110 -2.62 -17.48 -7.80
C PHE A 110 -1.64 -16.31 -7.98
N ARG A 111 -0.52 -16.49 -8.68
CA ARG A 111 0.45 -15.41 -8.96
C ARG A 111 -0.15 -14.24 -9.73
N VAL A 112 -1.05 -14.51 -10.67
CA VAL A 112 -1.75 -13.46 -11.43
C VAL A 112 -2.77 -12.75 -10.55
N TRP A 113 -3.49 -13.49 -9.70
CA TRP A 113 -4.46 -12.91 -8.77
C TRP A 113 -3.78 -12.09 -7.67
N TYR A 114 -2.74 -12.62 -7.03
CA TYR A 114 -1.91 -11.99 -5.99
C TYR A 114 -0.83 -11.11 -6.63
N ASN A 115 -1.29 -10.14 -7.40
CA ASN A 115 -0.45 -9.15 -8.05
C ASN A 115 0.20 -8.19 -7.03
N PRO A 116 1.19 -7.36 -7.44
CA PRO A 116 1.86 -6.43 -6.54
C PRO A 116 0.92 -5.47 -5.80
N TYR A 117 -0.22 -5.11 -6.39
CA TYR A 117 -1.23 -4.29 -5.71
C TYR A 117 -1.79 -4.99 -4.46
N ARG A 118 -2.14 -6.28 -4.56
CA ARG A 118 -2.63 -7.06 -3.41
C ARG A 118 -1.51 -7.34 -2.41
N MET A 119 -0.28 -7.54 -2.87
CA MET A 119 0.89 -7.68 -2.01
C MET A 119 1.08 -6.43 -1.14
N LEU A 120 1.05 -5.23 -1.75
CA LEU A 120 1.18 -3.97 -1.03
C LEU A 120 0.02 -3.72 -0.06
N PHE A 121 -1.21 -4.02 -0.49
CA PHE A 121 -2.38 -3.95 0.38
C PHE A 121 -2.22 -4.84 1.62
N THR A 122 -1.93 -6.12 1.41
CA THR A 122 -1.78 -7.10 2.50
C THR A 122 -0.63 -6.73 3.42
N PHE A 123 0.51 -6.29 2.90
CA PHE A 123 1.63 -5.82 3.70
C PHE A 123 1.23 -4.67 4.64
N VAL A 124 0.67 -3.58 4.11
CA VAL A 124 0.28 -2.41 4.90
C VAL A 124 -0.83 -2.75 5.90
N PHE A 125 -1.82 -3.51 5.46
CA PHE A 125 -2.95 -3.89 6.32
C PHE A 125 -2.51 -4.82 7.45
N THR A 126 -1.74 -5.87 7.16
CA THR A 126 -1.25 -6.81 8.17
C THR A 126 -0.35 -6.12 9.19
N LEU A 127 0.56 -5.22 8.78
CA LEU A 127 1.38 -4.45 9.72
C LEU A 127 0.52 -3.64 10.71
N ASN A 128 -0.53 -2.98 10.23
CA ASN A 128 -1.44 -2.24 11.09
C ASN A 128 -2.28 -3.16 11.98
N MET A 129 -2.75 -4.31 11.47
CA MET A 129 -3.51 -5.28 12.28
C MET A 129 -2.65 -5.86 13.41
N VAL A 130 -1.37 -6.13 13.15
CA VAL A 130 -0.41 -6.51 14.19
C VAL A 130 -0.26 -5.38 15.21
N GLY A 131 -0.15 -4.12 14.77
CA GLY A 131 -0.11 -2.97 15.67
C GLY A 131 -1.34 -2.85 16.57
N ILE A 132 -2.55 -2.99 16.01
CA ILE A 132 -3.80 -2.99 16.79
C ILE A 132 -3.83 -4.17 17.75
N PHE A 133 -3.43 -5.37 17.31
CA PHE A 133 -3.36 -6.56 18.16
C PHE A 133 -2.42 -6.34 19.36
N LEU A 134 -1.22 -5.81 19.11
CA LEU A 134 -0.26 -5.46 20.17
C LEU A 134 -0.80 -4.39 21.12
N ALA A 135 -1.58 -3.43 20.62
CA ALA A 135 -2.24 -2.43 21.44
C ALA A 135 -3.36 -3.04 22.31
N CYS A 136 -4.12 -4.00 21.79
CA CYS A 136 -5.15 -4.72 22.55
C CYS A 136 -4.57 -5.52 23.72
N ILE A 137 -3.37 -6.10 23.56
CA ILE A 137 -2.67 -6.81 24.64
C ILE A 137 -1.78 -5.90 25.49
N HIS A 138 -1.92 -4.57 25.36
CA HIS A 138 -1.16 -3.55 26.11
C HIS A 138 0.38 -3.58 25.91
N HIS A 139 0.87 -4.23 24.85
CA HIS A 139 2.28 -4.26 24.46
C HIS A 139 2.68 -3.12 23.50
N PHE A 140 1.76 -2.21 23.19
CA PHE A 140 2.04 -1.01 22.39
C PHE A 140 1.51 0.27 23.06
N PRO A 141 2.18 0.79 24.11
CA PRO A 141 1.69 1.93 24.90
C PRO A 141 1.47 3.19 24.08
N TYR A 142 2.31 3.43 23.06
CA TYR A 142 2.16 4.58 22.19
C TYR A 142 0.79 4.61 21.49
N ALA A 143 0.31 3.46 21.04
CA ALA A 143 -0.98 3.34 20.36
C ALA A 143 -2.18 3.59 21.29
N GLU A 144 -2.02 3.43 22.61
CA GLU A 144 -3.08 3.73 23.57
C GLU A 144 -3.27 5.22 23.77
N HIS A 145 -2.17 5.98 23.75
CA HIS A 145 -2.19 7.43 23.93
C HIS A 145 -2.35 8.19 22.61
N HIS A 146 -1.82 7.66 21.51
CA HIS A 146 -1.77 8.32 20.19
C HIS A 146 -2.44 7.47 19.10
N GLY A 147 -3.49 6.72 19.46
CA GLY A 147 -4.24 5.91 18.50
C GLY A 147 -4.80 6.75 17.36
N ALA A 148 -5.31 7.95 17.66
CA ALA A 148 -5.84 8.90 16.67
C ALA A 148 -4.77 9.36 15.68
N ALA A 149 -3.56 9.63 16.15
CA ALA A 149 -2.42 9.89 15.28
C ALA A 149 -2.12 8.70 14.35
N LEU A 150 -2.18 7.45 14.82
CA LEU A 150 -1.99 6.25 13.98
C LEU A 150 -3.10 6.09 12.94
N ALA A 151 -4.36 6.37 13.30
CA ALA A 151 -5.48 6.37 12.36
C ALA A 151 -5.28 7.43 11.27
N LEU A 152 -5.00 8.67 11.67
CA LEU A 152 -4.82 9.79 10.74
C LEU A 152 -3.57 9.64 9.89
N GLY A 153 -2.46 9.11 10.42
CA GLY A 153 -1.26 8.82 9.65
C GLY A 153 -1.51 7.81 8.53
N ASN A 154 -2.35 6.81 8.79
CA ASN A 154 -2.82 5.90 7.73
C ASN A 154 -3.67 6.63 6.68
N ILE A 155 -4.56 7.54 7.07
CA ILE A 155 -5.34 8.34 6.13
C ILE A 155 -4.43 9.31 5.32
N VAL A 156 -3.44 9.94 5.94
CA VAL A 156 -2.41 10.75 5.25
C VAL A 156 -1.73 9.91 4.18
N SER A 157 -1.26 8.71 4.54
CA SER A 157 -0.64 7.77 3.60
C SER A 157 -1.59 7.39 2.46
N ALA A 158 -2.86 7.14 2.77
CA ALA A 158 -3.88 6.81 1.77
C ALA A 158 -4.05 7.95 0.76
N VAL A 159 -4.21 9.18 1.24
CA VAL A 159 -4.41 10.36 0.39
C VAL A 159 -3.15 10.67 -0.42
N ALA A 160 -1.96 10.63 0.20
CA ALA A 160 -0.69 10.89 -0.46
C ALA A 160 -0.47 9.96 -1.67
N CYS A 161 -0.77 8.66 -1.53
CA CYS A 161 -0.67 7.68 -2.61
C CYS A 161 -1.61 7.94 -3.81
N ARG A 162 -2.52 8.92 -3.71
CA ARG A 162 -3.44 9.37 -4.77
C ARG A 162 -3.28 10.84 -5.15
N ASN A 163 -2.32 11.55 -4.57
CA ASN A 163 -2.07 12.96 -4.86
C ASN A 163 -1.03 13.11 -5.99
N GLU A 164 -1.33 13.91 -7.00
CA GLU A 164 -0.45 14.06 -8.17
C GLU A 164 0.90 14.72 -7.86
N LEU A 165 0.96 15.69 -6.94
CA LEU A 165 2.22 16.35 -6.58
C LEU A 165 3.12 15.39 -5.80
N PHE A 166 2.54 14.68 -4.83
CA PHE A 166 3.26 13.66 -4.06
C PHE A 166 3.81 12.58 -4.98
N LEU A 167 2.99 12.04 -5.88
CA LEU A 167 3.42 11.00 -6.82
C LEU A 167 4.47 11.54 -7.80
N ARG A 168 4.31 12.75 -8.34
CA ARG A 168 5.34 13.36 -9.22
C ARG A 168 6.68 13.47 -8.52
N TYR A 169 6.69 13.96 -7.28
CA TYR A 169 7.91 14.06 -6.49
C TYR A 169 8.51 12.68 -6.19
N LEU A 170 7.69 11.73 -5.74
CA LEU A 170 8.13 10.35 -5.45
C LEU A 170 8.75 9.68 -6.68
N PHE A 171 8.07 9.76 -7.83
CA PHE A 171 8.60 9.23 -9.09
C PHE A 171 9.91 9.92 -9.48
N TRP A 172 9.98 11.26 -9.35
CA TRP A 172 11.19 12.02 -9.64
C TRP A 172 12.38 11.57 -8.78
N VAL A 173 12.19 11.44 -7.46
CA VAL A 173 13.24 10.96 -6.53
C VAL A 173 13.72 9.57 -6.92
N ILE A 174 12.79 8.62 -7.06
CA ILE A 174 13.11 7.22 -7.36
C ILE A 174 13.85 7.10 -8.69
N VAL A 175 13.37 7.78 -9.74
CA VAL A 175 14.05 7.78 -11.04
C VAL A 175 15.44 8.42 -10.92
N LYS A 176 15.56 9.60 -10.31
CA LYS A 176 16.86 10.30 -10.18
C LYS A 176 17.90 9.47 -9.43
N VAL A 177 17.50 8.81 -8.34
CA VAL A 177 18.40 8.01 -7.52
C VAL A 177 18.83 6.73 -8.25
N PHE A 178 17.89 6.04 -8.91
CA PHE A 178 18.16 4.69 -9.42
C PHE A 178 18.45 4.60 -10.92
N GLN A 179 18.24 5.66 -11.71
CA GLN A 179 18.34 5.59 -13.19
C GLN A 179 19.72 5.21 -13.73
N LYS A 180 20.82 5.62 -13.07
CA LYS A 180 22.17 5.49 -13.68
C LYS A 180 22.92 4.21 -13.30
N TRP A 181 22.96 3.87 -12.02
CA TRP A 181 23.87 2.84 -11.49
C TRP A 181 23.21 1.51 -11.15
N THR A 182 21.88 1.47 -11.02
CA THR A 182 21.22 0.25 -10.57
C THR A 182 21.08 -0.80 -11.65
N PRO A 183 21.11 -2.09 -11.30
CA PRO A 183 20.85 -3.17 -12.24
C PRO A 183 19.38 -3.21 -12.66
N LEU A 184 19.12 -3.83 -13.82
CA LEU A 184 17.80 -3.81 -14.46
C LEU A 184 16.66 -4.32 -13.57
N TRP A 185 16.90 -5.36 -12.75
CA TRP A 185 15.86 -5.91 -11.88
C TRP A 185 15.37 -4.90 -10.83
N VAL A 186 16.25 -4.01 -10.35
CA VAL A 186 15.89 -2.95 -9.38
C VAL A 186 14.99 -1.91 -10.04
N ARG A 187 15.29 -1.54 -11.29
CA ARG A 187 14.45 -0.60 -12.05
C ARG A 187 13.06 -1.20 -12.31
N ILE A 188 13.01 -2.47 -12.73
CA ILE A 188 11.75 -3.20 -12.92
C ILE A 188 10.95 -3.27 -11.62
N PHE A 189 11.63 -3.55 -10.49
CA PHE A 189 10.99 -3.56 -9.18
C PHE A 189 10.36 -2.20 -8.85
N TRP A 190 11.11 -1.10 -8.95
CA TRP A 190 10.60 0.23 -8.62
C TRP A 190 9.48 0.68 -9.54
N THR A 191 9.60 0.48 -10.85
CA THR A 191 8.52 0.77 -11.79
C THR A 191 7.28 -0.07 -11.48
N GLY A 192 7.45 -1.36 -11.20
CA GLY A 192 6.37 -2.25 -10.79
C GLY A 192 5.70 -1.81 -9.47
N PHE A 193 6.50 -1.46 -8.46
CA PHE A 193 6.04 -0.98 -7.16
C PHE A 193 5.22 0.32 -7.30
N LEU A 194 5.78 1.32 -7.99
CA LEU A 194 5.14 2.62 -8.18
C LEU A 194 3.82 2.52 -8.96
N GLN A 195 3.75 1.66 -9.97
CA GLN A 195 2.51 1.41 -10.72
C GLN A 195 1.40 0.80 -9.84
N HIS A 196 1.78 0.06 -8.80
CA HIS A 196 0.85 -0.63 -7.90
C HIS A 196 0.69 0.06 -6.55
N ILE A 197 1.17 1.31 -6.39
CA ILE A 197 1.10 2.09 -5.14
C ILE A 197 -0.35 2.26 -4.64
N GLY A 198 -1.34 2.11 -5.51
CA GLY A 198 -2.75 2.03 -5.13
C GLY A 198 -3.08 0.93 -4.12
N GLY A 199 -2.22 -0.10 -3.98
CA GLY A 199 -2.32 -1.12 -2.94
C GLY A 199 -2.04 -0.55 -1.56
N ILE A 200 -1.03 0.33 -1.43
CA ILE A 200 -0.74 1.07 -0.20
C ILE A 200 -1.94 1.96 0.15
N HIS A 201 -2.46 2.71 -0.82
CA HIS A 201 -3.66 3.55 -0.62
C HIS A 201 -4.84 2.76 -0.02
N ALA A 202 -5.16 1.60 -0.59
CA ALA A 202 -6.27 0.80 -0.11
C ALA A 202 -5.98 0.16 1.27
N GLY A 203 -4.74 -0.30 1.48
CA GLY A 203 -4.34 -0.93 2.74
C GLY A 203 -4.32 0.08 3.89
N SER A 204 -3.83 1.29 3.65
CA SER A 204 -3.79 2.36 4.63
C SER A 204 -5.19 2.96 4.88
N ALA A 205 -6.04 3.12 3.86
CA ALA A 205 -7.43 3.52 4.06
C ALA A 205 -8.19 2.54 4.97
N ALA A 206 -8.08 1.23 4.71
CA ALA A 206 -8.69 0.20 5.53
C ALA A 206 -8.12 0.16 6.95
N SER A 207 -6.79 0.31 7.08
CA SER A 207 -6.12 0.35 8.38
C SER A 207 -6.49 1.59 9.19
N GLY A 208 -6.63 2.75 8.55
CA GLY A 208 -7.06 3.99 9.20
C GLY A 208 -8.47 3.86 9.79
N VAL A 209 -9.40 3.26 9.06
CA VAL A 209 -10.75 2.94 9.57
C VAL A 209 -10.67 1.96 10.74
N ALA A 210 -9.83 0.92 10.66
CA ALA A 210 -9.66 -0.04 11.75
C ALA A 210 -9.08 0.60 13.03
N TRP A 211 -8.08 1.47 12.91
CA TRP A 211 -7.56 2.26 14.03
C TRP A 211 -8.61 3.20 14.60
N PHE A 212 -9.41 3.83 13.74
CA PHE A 212 -10.56 4.64 14.16
C PHE A 212 -11.58 3.84 14.99
N ILE A 213 -11.92 2.63 14.56
CA ILE A 213 -12.77 1.71 15.34
C ILE A 213 -12.10 1.41 16.69
N PHE A 214 -10.81 1.08 16.70
CA PHE A 214 -10.06 0.81 17.93
C PHE A 214 -10.14 2.00 18.92
N ILE A 215 -9.92 3.23 18.47
CA ILE A 215 -9.98 4.43 19.33
C ILE A 215 -11.40 4.64 19.84
N VAL A 216 -12.42 4.47 19.01
CA VAL A 216 -13.81 4.60 19.46
C VAL A 216 -14.12 3.57 20.55
N VAL A 217 -13.73 2.31 20.36
CA VAL A 217 -13.88 1.27 21.38
C VAL A 217 -13.15 1.64 22.67
N ARG A 218 -11.89 2.11 22.57
CA ARG A 218 -11.13 2.61 23.73
C ARG A 218 -11.81 3.80 24.41
N SER A 219 -12.39 4.72 23.65
CA SER A 219 -13.13 5.86 24.19
C SER A 219 -14.39 5.43 24.94
N PHE A 220 -15.11 4.41 24.46
CA PHE A 220 -16.23 3.81 25.21
C PHE A 220 -15.77 3.13 26.49
N GLN A 221 -14.67 2.38 26.46
CA GLN A 221 -14.07 1.79 27.67
C GLN A 221 -13.67 2.87 28.68
N ASN A 222 -13.04 3.96 28.21
CA ASN A 222 -12.67 5.10 29.03
C ASN A 222 -13.88 5.90 29.55
N HIS A 223 -14.99 5.94 28.81
CA HIS A 223 -16.22 6.55 29.31
C HIS A 223 -16.75 5.83 30.54
N VAL A 224 -16.74 4.50 30.50
CA VAL A 224 -17.15 3.66 31.63
C VAL A 224 -16.20 3.81 32.82
N ALA A 225 -14.88 3.94 32.58
CA ALA A 225 -13.88 3.99 33.64
C ALA A 225 -13.56 5.40 34.19
N LYS A 226 -13.67 6.45 33.37
CA LYS A 226 -13.15 7.80 33.62
C LYS A 226 -14.13 8.92 33.25
N HIS A 227 -15.40 8.60 32.99
CA HIS A 227 -16.45 9.57 32.65
C HIS A 227 -16.15 10.47 31.43
N THR A 228 -15.44 9.96 30.41
CA THR A 228 -15.19 10.69 29.15
C THR A 228 -16.47 11.32 28.59
N PRO A 229 -16.48 12.59 28.16
CA PRO A 229 -17.73 13.24 27.74
C PRO A 229 -18.40 12.60 26.51
N LYS A 230 -19.74 12.50 26.56
CA LYS A 230 -20.56 11.86 25.52
C LYS A 230 -20.40 12.50 24.13
N ILE A 231 -20.04 13.78 24.07
CA ILE A 231 -19.80 14.50 22.82
C ILE A 231 -18.61 13.93 22.05
N VAL A 232 -17.53 13.53 22.74
CA VAL A 232 -16.36 12.89 22.12
C VAL A 232 -16.73 11.55 21.50
N LEU A 233 -17.57 10.76 22.20
CA LEU A 233 -18.08 9.48 21.71
C LEU A 233 -18.94 9.66 20.45
N GLY A 234 -19.88 10.61 20.49
CA GLY A 234 -20.78 10.88 19.37
C GLY A 234 -20.03 11.26 18.10
N TRP A 235 -19.10 12.22 18.20
CA TRP A 235 -18.27 12.61 17.06
C TRP A 235 -17.30 11.52 16.61
N GLY A 236 -16.78 10.71 17.53
CA GLY A 236 -16.00 9.52 17.20
C GLY A 236 -16.78 8.57 16.30
N VAL A 237 -17.97 8.13 16.74
CA VAL A 237 -18.83 7.20 15.97
C VAL A 237 -19.20 7.78 14.60
N ILE A 238 -19.60 9.04 14.54
CA ILE A 238 -19.95 9.72 13.28
C ILE A 238 -18.76 9.75 12.32
N THR A 239 -17.56 10.04 12.83
CA THR A 239 -16.33 10.09 12.01
C THR A 239 -16.03 8.70 11.44
N VAL A 240 -16.03 7.66 12.28
CA VAL A 240 -15.76 6.29 11.86
C VAL A 240 -16.78 5.79 10.85
N ALA A 241 -18.07 6.03 11.09
CA ALA A 241 -19.14 5.64 10.16
C ALA A 241 -18.95 6.31 8.79
N THR A 242 -18.66 7.61 8.77
CA THR A 242 -18.45 8.35 7.52
C THR A 242 -17.21 7.87 6.77
N CYS A 243 -16.09 7.63 7.48
CA CYS A 243 -14.88 7.05 6.90
C CYS A 243 -15.14 5.63 6.35
N ALA A 244 -15.88 4.81 7.07
CA ALA A 244 -16.25 3.46 6.64
C ALA A 244 -17.13 3.48 5.37
N ILE A 245 -18.12 4.38 5.30
CA ILE A 245 -18.94 4.57 4.08
C ILE A 245 -18.05 4.93 2.89
N THR A 246 -17.14 5.90 3.07
CA THR A 246 -16.19 6.31 2.03
C THR A 246 -15.30 5.16 1.55
N MET A 247 -14.82 4.32 2.49
CA MET A 247 -14.00 3.14 2.21
C MET A 247 -14.81 2.07 1.47
N PHE A 248 -16.01 1.72 1.95
CA PHE A 248 -16.84 0.68 1.33
C PHE A 248 -17.31 1.09 -0.06
N ALA A 249 -17.67 2.35 -0.28
CA ALA A 249 -18.01 2.87 -1.61
C ALA A 249 -16.86 2.64 -2.62
N ALA A 250 -15.60 2.72 -2.17
CA ALA A 250 -14.42 2.47 -2.97
C ALA A 250 -14.03 0.98 -3.13
N ALA A 251 -14.80 0.06 -2.53
CA ALA A 251 -14.53 -1.37 -2.62
C ALA A 251 -14.48 -1.83 -4.09
N PRO A 252 -13.54 -2.71 -4.48
CA PRO A 252 -13.34 -3.11 -5.88
C PRO A 252 -14.60 -3.62 -6.58
N TRP A 253 -15.47 -4.33 -5.85
CA TRP A 253 -16.74 -4.83 -6.39
C TRP A 253 -17.76 -3.70 -6.61
N ILE A 254 -17.90 -2.76 -5.66
CA ILE A 254 -18.84 -1.64 -5.79
C ILE A 254 -18.38 -0.71 -6.91
N ARG A 255 -17.12 -0.28 -6.92
CA ARG A 255 -16.61 0.66 -7.92
C ARG A 255 -16.63 0.08 -9.35
N ALA A 256 -16.47 -1.23 -9.50
CA ALA A 256 -16.47 -1.89 -10.81
C ALA A 256 -17.89 -2.03 -11.38
N ASN A 257 -18.89 -2.29 -10.52
CA ASN A 257 -20.26 -2.54 -10.95
C ASN A 257 -21.16 -1.28 -10.87
N HIS A 258 -20.85 -0.33 -9.99
CA HIS A 258 -21.68 0.83 -9.66
C HIS A 258 -20.84 2.11 -9.61
N HIS A 259 -20.26 2.50 -10.75
CA HIS A 259 -19.32 3.63 -10.83
C HIS A 259 -19.91 4.95 -10.28
N ASN A 260 -21.15 5.30 -10.63
CA ASN A 260 -21.79 6.53 -10.16
C ASN A 260 -22.01 6.54 -8.64
N VAL A 261 -22.31 5.38 -8.05
CA VAL A 261 -22.46 5.23 -6.60
C VAL A 261 -21.11 5.43 -5.92
N PHE A 262 -20.07 4.80 -6.44
CA PHE A 262 -18.70 5.01 -5.96
C PHE A 262 -18.32 6.49 -6.02
N GLU A 263 -18.46 7.15 -7.17
CA GLU A 263 -18.03 8.53 -7.35
C GLU A 263 -18.77 9.48 -6.40
N ARG A 264 -20.10 9.35 -6.32
CA ARG A 264 -20.92 10.18 -5.44
C ARG A 264 -20.51 10.01 -3.98
N HIS A 265 -20.53 8.79 -3.46
CA HIS A 265 -20.29 8.58 -2.03
C HIS A 265 -18.83 8.82 -1.66
N HIS A 266 -17.87 8.38 -2.48
CA HIS A 266 -16.46 8.58 -2.17
C HIS A 266 -16.07 10.07 -2.20
N ARG A 267 -16.65 10.87 -3.10
CA ARG A 267 -16.38 12.31 -3.19
C ARG A 267 -17.11 13.10 -2.10
N PHE A 268 -18.42 12.93 -1.95
CA PHE A 268 -19.19 13.69 -0.97
C PHE A 268 -18.90 13.25 0.46
N ALA A 269 -18.94 11.93 0.75
CA ALA A 269 -18.62 11.44 2.08
C ALA A 269 -17.13 11.60 2.41
N GLY A 270 -16.24 11.68 1.42
CA GLY A 270 -14.84 12.04 1.61
C GLY A 270 -14.68 13.45 2.21
N TRP A 271 -15.31 14.47 1.62
CA TRP A 271 -15.30 15.83 2.17
C TRP A 271 -15.96 15.92 3.55
N THR A 272 -17.09 15.24 3.73
CA THR A 272 -17.75 15.16 5.03
C THR A 272 -16.87 14.48 6.08
N ALA A 273 -16.14 13.41 5.71
CA ALA A 273 -15.19 12.74 6.60
C ALA A 273 -14.07 13.68 7.04
N VAL A 274 -13.53 14.52 6.15
CA VAL A 274 -12.50 15.51 6.51
C VAL A 274 -13.05 16.52 7.53
N ALA A 275 -14.25 17.03 7.31
CA ALA A 275 -14.89 17.94 8.26
C ALA A 275 -15.11 17.28 9.64
N PHE A 276 -15.58 16.03 9.65
CA PHE A 276 -15.79 15.29 10.90
C PHE A 276 -14.49 14.92 11.61
N VAL A 277 -13.42 14.61 10.87
CA VAL A 277 -12.07 14.45 11.44
C VAL A 277 -11.64 15.73 12.16
N TRP A 278 -11.80 16.90 11.55
CA TRP A 278 -11.48 18.18 12.21
C TRP A 278 -12.29 18.40 13.47
N ILE A 279 -13.61 18.15 13.42
CA ILE A 279 -14.46 18.27 14.59
C ILE A 279 -14.02 17.30 15.68
N PHE A 280 -13.75 16.04 15.33
CA PHE A 280 -13.29 15.03 16.27
C PHE A 280 -11.97 15.43 16.95
N VAL A 281 -10.98 15.91 16.18
CA VAL A 281 -9.68 16.35 16.72
C VAL A 281 -9.85 17.56 17.66
N CYS A 282 -10.60 18.58 17.23
CA CYS A 282 -10.83 19.76 18.06
C CYS A 282 -11.64 19.44 19.33
N VAL A 283 -12.68 18.62 19.23
CA VAL A 283 -13.51 18.23 20.38
C VAL A 283 -12.71 17.38 21.36
N THR A 284 -11.87 16.47 20.88
CA THR A 284 -11.05 15.61 21.74
C THR A 284 -9.98 16.40 22.50
N ASP A 285 -9.40 17.46 21.90
CA ASP A 285 -8.43 18.33 22.59
C ASP A 285 -9.09 19.34 23.55
N ALA A 286 -10.24 19.89 23.14
CA ALA A 286 -10.86 21.00 23.83
C ALA A 286 -11.74 20.59 25.01
N VAL A 287 -12.19 19.33 25.07
CA VAL A 287 -13.08 18.86 26.13
C VAL A 287 -12.28 18.12 27.21
N SER A 288 -12.32 18.63 28.45
CA SER A 288 -11.68 18.00 29.60
C SER A 288 -12.44 16.76 30.07
N ALA A 289 -11.79 15.89 30.85
CA ALA A 289 -12.42 14.72 31.45
C ALA A 289 -13.61 15.06 32.36
N GLU A 290 -13.63 16.28 32.92
CA GLU A 290 -14.69 16.81 33.77
C GLU A 290 -15.85 17.43 32.98
N GLY A 291 -15.78 17.41 31.63
CA GLY A 291 -16.81 17.98 30.75
C GLY A 291 -16.71 19.50 30.56
N GLY A 292 -15.66 20.14 31.08
CA GLY A 292 -15.35 21.54 30.84
C GLY A 292 -14.69 21.76 29.48
N PHE A 293 -14.84 22.97 28.92
CA PHE A 293 -14.15 23.39 27.70
C PHE A 293 -12.83 24.08 28.06
N THR A 294 -11.70 23.45 27.72
CA THR A 294 -10.33 23.93 27.97
C THR A 294 -9.54 24.07 26.67
N GLY A 295 -10.20 24.51 25.60
CA GLY A 295 -9.59 24.68 24.28
C GLY A 295 -8.41 25.66 24.33
N SER A 296 -7.25 25.21 23.84
CA SER A 296 -6.07 26.07 23.67
C SER A 296 -5.43 25.77 22.33
N GLY A 297 -5.33 26.79 21.46
CA GLY A 297 -4.75 26.63 20.13
C GLY A 297 -3.30 26.15 20.16
N ARG A 298 -2.54 26.49 21.20
CA ARG A 298 -1.16 26.01 21.38
C ARG A 298 -1.12 24.50 21.68
N ARG A 299 -1.97 24.03 22.59
CA ARG A 299 -2.09 22.58 22.90
C ARG A 299 -2.51 21.80 21.66
N LEU A 300 -3.47 22.31 20.90
CA LEU A 300 -3.91 21.69 19.66
C LEU A 300 -2.79 21.63 18.62
N ALA A 301 -1.98 22.68 18.49
CA ALA A 301 -0.84 22.71 17.56
C ALA A 301 0.31 21.77 17.98
N ASP A 302 0.44 21.46 19.28
CA ASP A 302 1.39 20.47 19.79
C ASP A 302 0.91 19.03 19.56
N ALA A 303 -0.38 18.83 19.25
CA ALA A 303 -0.96 17.51 18.96
C ALA A 303 -0.62 17.02 17.54
N GLN A 304 -0.28 15.74 17.40
CA GLN A 304 0.07 15.14 16.11
C GLN A 304 -1.14 15.07 15.16
N GLU A 305 -2.32 14.85 15.75
CA GLU A 305 -3.60 14.74 15.07
C GLU A 305 -3.94 16.00 14.29
N PHE A 306 -3.57 17.17 14.82
CA PHE A 306 -3.74 18.46 14.15
C PHE A 306 -2.95 18.50 12.85
N TRP A 307 -1.65 18.17 12.89
CA TRP A 307 -0.79 18.18 11.71
C TRP A 307 -1.21 17.16 10.67
N TYR A 308 -1.59 15.95 11.07
CA TYR A 308 -2.11 14.96 10.12
C TYR A 308 -3.42 15.40 9.48
N SER A 309 -4.34 16.00 10.23
CA SER A 309 -5.59 16.56 9.68
C SER A 309 -5.33 17.71 8.71
N LEU A 310 -4.36 18.57 9.03
CA LEU A 310 -3.89 19.64 8.16
C LEU A 310 -3.29 19.08 6.86
N PHE A 311 -2.41 18.09 6.94
CA PHE A 311 -1.82 17.46 5.76
C PHE A 311 -2.87 16.77 4.88
N ILE A 312 -3.83 16.04 5.47
CA ILE A 312 -4.96 15.45 4.73
C ILE A 312 -5.71 16.54 3.97
N THR A 313 -6.03 17.64 4.64
CA THR A 313 -6.79 18.76 4.05
C THR A 313 -6.03 19.39 2.90
N ILE A 314 -4.75 19.69 3.08
CA ILE A 314 -3.89 20.27 2.04
C ILE A 314 -3.79 19.32 0.84
N LEU A 315 -3.51 18.03 1.07
CA LEU A 315 -3.36 17.04 0.00
C LEU A 315 -4.66 16.81 -0.79
N ILE A 316 -5.82 16.92 -0.16
CA ILE A 316 -7.13 16.82 -0.83
C ILE A 316 -7.46 18.11 -1.59
N ALA A 317 -7.07 19.27 -1.07
CA ALA A 317 -7.36 20.57 -1.67
C ALA A 317 -6.49 20.87 -2.89
N ILE A 318 -5.19 20.51 -2.86
CA ILE A 318 -4.22 20.77 -3.93
C ILE A 318 -4.74 20.42 -5.34
N PRO A 319 -5.29 19.21 -5.59
CA PRO A 319 -5.78 18.84 -6.91
C PRO A 319 -6.85 19.79 -7.45
N TRP A 320 -7.66 20.41 -6.59
CA TRP A 320 -8.69 21.33 -7.03
C TRP A 320 -8.14 22.64 -7.59
N PHE A 321 -6.93 23.02 -7.18
CA PHE A 321 -6.22 24.17 -7.74
C PHE A 321 -5.48 23.84 -9.04
N THR A 322 -5.31 22.56 -9.38
CA THR A 322 -4.60 22.11 -10.60
C THR A 322 -5.54 21.63 -11.72
N VAL A 323 -6.84 21.46 -11.44
CA VAL A 323 -7.85 21.10 -12.45
C VAL A 323 -8.08 22.27 -13.41
N ARG A 324 -7.95 21.98 -14.71
CA ARG A 324 -8.30 22.90 -15.80
C ARG A 324 -9.46 22.34 -16.63
N LYS A 325 -10.34 23.21 -17.09
CA LYS A 325 -11.34 22.84 -18.11
C LYS A 325 -10.62 22.73 -19.46
N VAL A 326 -10.86 21.65 -20.17
CA VAL A 326 -10.33 21.44 -21.53
C VAL A 326 -11.53 21.36 -22.47
N PRO A 327 -11.58 22.15 -23.55
CA PRO A 327 -12.65 22.05 -24.55
C PRO A 327 -12.60 20.65 -25.17
N VAL A 328 -13.76 19.99 -25.25
CA VAL A 328 -13.91 18.70 -25.91
C VAL A 328 -14.77 18.93 -27.15
N GLU A 329 -14.18 18.70 -28.33
CA GLU A 329 -14.92 18.66 -29.58
C GLU A 329 -15.43 17.25 -29.79
N ILE A 330 -16.76 17.10 -29.91
CA ILE A 330 -17.39 15.83 -30.25
C ILE A 330 -17.69 15.88 -31.75
N THR A 331 -16.84 15.26 -32.55
CA THR A 331 -17.16 14.98 -33.95
C THR A 331 -18.16 13.82 -33.99
N THR A 332 -19.42 14.15 -34.23
CA THR A 332 -20.51 13.20 -34.47
C THR A 332 -20.50 12.67 -35.90
#